data_AF-A0A6I1WKW7-F1
#
_entry.id   AF-A0A6I1WKW7-F1
#
_cell.length_a   1.000
_cell.length_b   1.000
_cell.length_c   1.000
_cell.angle_alpha   90.00
_cell.angle_beta   90.00
_cell.angle_gamma   90.00
#
_symmetry.space_group_name_H-M   'P 1'
#
loop_
_entity.id
_entity.type
_entity.pdbx_description
1 polymer ?
#
loop_
_entity_poly.entity_id
_entity_poly.type
_entity_poly.pdbx_seq_one_letter_code
_entity_poly.pdbx_strand_id
1 'polypeptide(L)'
;MSAVEHAPDEGEVLVLAMARPSMVGAFTLSSILISIFGPLITALVIRSLWPVGAIPILFGISYYICSKDVYLFGVLQSAFRLRASRNRKLWGYRSYAPR
;
A
#
# COMPACT_ATOMS: atom_id res chain seq x y z
N MET A 1 -7.54 -29.90 28.91
CA MET A 1 -7.71 -30.26 27.49
C MET A 1 -6.97 -29.21 26.67
N SER A 2 -5.99 -29.67 25.90
CA SER A 2 -4.97 -28.85 25.24
C SER A 2 -5.56 -27.92 24.19
N ALA A 3 -5.06 -26.69 24.17
CA ALA A 3 -5.20 -25.78 23.04
C ALA A 3 -4.62 -26.48 21.80
N VAL A 4 -5.48 -26.77 20.84
CA VAL A 4 -5.06 -27.26 19.51
C VAL A 4 -4.46 -26.05 18.81
N GLU A 5 -3.13 -25.95 18.79
CA GLU A 5 -2.41 -25.08 17.86
C GLU A 5 -2.76 -25.54 16.44
N HIS A 6 -3.62 -24.77 15.77
CA HIS A 6 -3.91 -24.94 14.36
C HIS A 6 -2.64 -24.52 13.60
N ALA A 7 -1.81 -25.49 13.23
CA ALA A 7 -0.72 -25.26 12.29
C ALA A 7 -1.34 -24.69 11.00
N PRO A 8 -0.89 -23.51 10.51
CA PRO A 8 -1.50 -22.90 9.33
C PRO A 8 -1.28 -23.82 8.14
N ASP A 9 -2.38 -24.19 7.48
CA ASP A 9 -2.38 -25.02 6.27
C ASP A 9 -1.40 -24.41 5.26
N GLU A 10 -0.50 -25.22 4.70
CA GLU A 10 0.57 -24.75 3.80
C GLU A 10 0.03 -23.94 2.60
N GLY A 11 -1.22 -24.21 2.21
CA GLY A 11 -1.98 -23.44 1.22
C GLY A 11 -2.30 -22.01 1.66
N GLU A 12 -2.65 -21.77 2.93
CA GLU A 12 -2.87 -20.42 3.46
C GLU A 12 -1.57 -19.61 3.47
N VAL A 13 -0.46 -20.25 3.82
CA VAL A 13 0.87 -19.61 3.83
C VAL A 13 1.30 -19.21 2.41
N LEU A 14 1.02 -20.06 1.42
CA LEU A 14 1.32 -19.77 0.02
C LEU A 14 0.44 -18.62 -0.53
N VAL A 15 -0.85 -18.60 -0.18
CA VAL A 15 -1.76 -17.51 -0.56
C VAL A 15 -1.35 -16.21 0.13
N LEU A 16 -0.93 -16.26 1.39
CA LEU A 16 -0.42 -15.11 2.12
C LEU A 16 0.88 -14.58 1.51
N ALA A 17 1.76 -15.48 1.05
CA ALA A 17 2.99 -15.12 0.33
C ALA A 17 2.70 -14.47 -1.03
N MET A 18 1.67 -14.95 -1.75
CA MET A 18 1.22 -14.33 -3.01
C MET A 18 0.50 -12.99 -2.81
N ALA A 19 -0.09 -12.76 -1.64
CA ALA A 19 -0.75 -11.50 -1.29
C ALA A 19 0.22 -10.45 -0.73
N ARG A 20 1.48 -10.80 -0.43
CA ARG A 20 2.46 -9.80 0.02
C ARG A 20 2.81 -8.86 -1.13
N PRO A 21 2.80 -7.54 -0.88
CA PRO A 21 3.26 -6.59 -1.89
C PRO A 21 4.72 -6.86 -2.22
N SER A 22 5.09 -6.69 -3.49
CA SER A 22 6.46 -6.81 -3.94
C SER A 22 7.33 -5.76 -3.25
N MET A 23 8.35 -6.25 -2.54
CA MET A 23 9.27 -5.45 -1.75
C MET A 23 10.69 -5.55 -2.32
N VAL A 24 11.41 -4.43 -2.27
CA VAL A 24 12.85 -4.34 -2.57
C VAL A 24 13.54 -3.84 -1.31
N GLY A 25 14.27 -4.73 -0.65
CA GLY A 25 14.81 -4.46 0.68
C GLY A 25 13.71 -4.19 1.70
N ALA A 26 13.77 -3.04 2.37
CA ALA A 26 12.77 -2.61 3.37
C ALA A 26 11.59 -1.81 2.79
N PHE A 27 11.54 -1.63 1.46
CA PHE A 27 10.57 -0.75 0.82
C PHE A 27 9.62 -1.51 -0.09
N THR A 28 8.34 -1.10 -0.13
CA THR A 28 7.42 -1.54 -1.17
C THR A 28 7.75 -0.88 -2.51
N LEU A 29 7.49 -1.56 -3.64
CA LEU A 29 7.65 -0.93 -4.96
C LEU A 29 6.80 0.34 -5.09
N SER A 30 5.57 0.33 -4.57
CA SER A 30 4.68 1.50 -4.59
C SER A 30 5.28 2.69 -3.85
N SER A 31 5.88 2.49 -2.67
CA SER A 31 6.50 3.59 -1.92
C SER A 31 7.73 4.17 -2.61
N ILE A 32 8.55 3.32 -3.25
CA ILE A 32 9.71 3.77 -4.05
C ILE A 32 9.23 4.65 -5.21
N LEU A 33 8.22 4.17 -5.95
CA LEU A 33 7.67 4.91 -7.07
C LEU A 33 7.09 6.25 -6.63
N ILE A 34 6.31 6.31 -5.54
CA ILE A 34 5.74 7.56 -5.03
C ILE A 34 6.84 8.53 -4.60
N SER A 35 7.87 8.03 -3.92
CA SER A 35 9.00 8.85 -3.42
C SER A 35 9.84 9.46 -4.54
N ILE A 36 9.91 8.81 -5.72
CA ILE A 36 10.65 9.30 -6.88
C ILE A 36 9.75 10.15 -7.78
N PHE A 37 8.62 9.60 -8.22
CA PHE A 37 7.75 10.25 -9.20
C PHE A 37 7.00 11.44 -8.62
N GLY A 38 6.59 11.42 -7.36
CA GLY A 38 5.91 12.54 -6.70
C GLY A 38 6.68 13.87 -6.80
N PRO A 39 7.92 13.93 -6.29
CA PRO A 39 8.74 15.14 -6.39
C PRO A 39 9.18 15.46 -7.82
N LEU A 40 9.42 14.48 -8.68
CA LEU A 40 9.74 14.73 -10.10
C LEU A 40 8.58 15.40 -10.85
N ILE A 41 7.37 14.88 -10.70
CA ILE A 41 6.16 15.48 -11.31
C ILE A 41 5.95 16.88 -10.74
N THR A 42 6.14 17.06 -9.43
CA THR A 42 5.99 18.36 -8.77
C THR A 42 7.04 19.36 -9.28
N ALA A 43 8.28 18.92 -9.49
CA ALA A 43 9.35 19.73 -10.06
C ALA A 43 9.02 20.18 -11.50
N LEU A 44 8.42 19.29 -12.30
CA LEU A 44 7.95 19.62 -13.66
C LEU A 44 6.79 20.62 -13.64
N VAL A 45 5.82 20.44 -12.73
CA VAL A 45 4.64 21.32 -12.60
C VAL A 45 5.04 22.72 -12.13
N ILE A 46 5.91 22.82 -11.14
CA ILE A 46 6.38 24.10 -10.59
C ILE A 46 7.51 24.70 -11.45
N ARG A 47 8.04 23.94 -12.43
CA ARG A 47 9.19 24.29 -13.26
C ARG A 47 10.41 24.67 -12.40
N SER A 48 10.62 23.92 -11.32
CA SER A 48 11.62 24.20 -10.28
C SER A 48 12.25 22.90 -9.81
N LEU A 49 13.56 22.89 -9.58
CA LEU A 49 14.31 21.71 -9.13
C LEU A 49 14.27 21.50 -7.62
N TRP A 50 13.77 22.48 -6.86
CA TRP A 50 13.66 22.40 -5.39
C TRP A 50 12.94 21.14 -4.87
N PRO A 51 11.84 20.66 -5.48
CA PRO A 51 11.12 19.47 -5.00
C PRO A 51 11.95 18.19 -5.07
N VAL A 52 12.99 18.13 -5.91
CA VAL A 52 13.90 16.97 -6.01
C VAL A 52 14.65 16.76 -4.69
N GLY A 53 14.93 17.83 -3.95
CA GLY A 53 15.54 17.74 -2.61
C GLY A 53 14.65 17.04 -1.57
N ALA A 54 13.34 16.89 -1.83
CA ALA A 54 12.43 16.18 -0.94
C ALA A 54 12.53 14.65 -1.07
N ILE A 55 13.19 14.13 -2.11
CA ILE A 55 13.36 12.68 -2.34
C ILE A 55 13.92 11.95 -1.11
N PRO A 56 15.07 12.33 -0.52
CA PRO A 56 15.60 11.63 0.66
C PRO A 56 14.66 11.68 1.87
N ILE A 57 13.92 12.78 2.03
CA ILE A 57 12.93 12.93 3.12
C ILE A 57 11.77 11.95 2.92
N LEU A 58 11.24 11.85 1.70
CA LEU A 58 10.18 10.90 1.35
C LEU A 58 10.63 9.45 1.48
N PHE A 59 11.90 9.15 1.19
CA PHE A 59 12.49 7.84 1.47
C PHE A 59 12.56 7.56 2.98
N GLY A 60 12.97 8.53 3.80
CA GLY A 60 12.98 8.38 5.26
C GLY A 60 11.58 8.11 5.83
N ILE A 61 10.58 8.87 5.36
CA ILE A 61 9.18 8.69 5.78
C ILE A 61 8.65 7.33 5.34
N SER A 62 8.88 6.94 4.08
CA SER A 62 8.42 5.64 3.59
C SER A 62 9.11 4.46 4.28
N TYR A 63 10.38 4.60 4.67
CA TYR A 63 11.10 3.61 5.48
C TYR A 63 10.44 3.44 6.85
N TYR A 64 10.15 4.55 7.53
CA TYR A 64 9.49 4.53 8.83
C TYR A 64 8.10 3.90 8.76
N ILE A 65 7.32 4.23 7.71
CA ILE A 65 5.98 3.65 7.50
C ILE A 65 6.08 2.16 7.18
N CYS A 66 6.96 1.74 6.26
CA CYS A 66 7.14 0.31 5.93
C CYS A 66 7.65 -0.50 7.12
N SER A 67 8.45 0.11 8.01
CA SER A 67 8.90 -0.55 9.24
C SER A 67 7.76 -0.81 10.23
N LYS A 68 6.70 0.00 10.19
CA LYS A 68 5.50 -0.21 11.02
C LYS A 68 4.48 -1.13 10.37
N ASP A 69 4.12 -0.84 9.12
CA ASP A 69 3.11 -1.61 8.39
C ASP A 69 3.29 -1.49 6.88
N VAL A 70 3.58 -2.61 6.23
CA VAL A 70 3.86 -2.68 4.79
C VAL A 70 2.60 -2.45 3.95
N TYR A 71 1.43 -2.83 4.48
CA TYR A 71 0.17 -2.79 3.74
C TYR A 71 -0.45 -1.39 3.61
N LEU A 72 0.01 -0.41 4.40
CA LEU A 72 -0.50 0.97 4.39
C LEU A 72 -0.45 1.60 2.99
N PHE A 73 0.63 1.40 2.24
CA PHE A 73 0.75 1.92 0.88
C PHE A 73 -0.23 1.25 -0.10
N GLY A 74 -0.47 -0.06 0.06
CA GLY A 74 -1.45 -0.79 -0.75
C GLY A 74 -2.89 -0.35 -0.46
N VAL A 75 -3.23 -0.14 0.82
CA VAL A 75 -4.52 0.39 1.24
C VAL A 75 -4.72 1.83 0.74
N LEU A 76 -3.69 2.66 0.82
CA LEU A 76 -3.76 4.02 0.30
C LEU A 76 -3.98 4.02 -1.22
N GLN A 77 -3.25 3.17 -1.95
CA GLN A 77 -3.41 3.01 -3.39
C GLN A 77 -4.80 2.49 -3.78
N SER A 78 -5.34 1.53 -3.03
CA SER A 78 -6.70 1.02 -3.27
C SER A 78 -7.75 2.09 -2.94
N ALA A 79 -7.57 2.87 -1.87
CA ALA A 79 -8.43 3.99 -1.54
C ALA A 79 -8.48 5.05 -2.66
N PHE A 80 -7.34 5.36 -3.29
CA PHE A 80 -7.30 6.27 -4.44
C PHE A 80 -7.96 5.69 -5.71
N ARG A 81 -7.94 4.36 -5.90
CA ARG A 81 -8.61 3.69 -7.03
C ARG A 81 -10.10 3.47 -6.80
N LEU A 82 -10.52 3.28 -5.56
CA LEU A 82 -11.92 3.10 -5.16
C LEU A 82 -12.66 4.43 -5.33
N ARG A 83 -13.11 4.68 -6.55
CA ARG A 83 -14.03 5.78 -6.83
C ARG A 83 -15.28 5.55 -5.98
N ALA A 84 -15.57 6.46 -5.06
CA ALA A 84 -16.82 6.44 -4.33
C ALA A 84 -17.96 6.45 -5.35
N SER A 85 -18.58 5.29 -5.57
CA SER A 85 -19.70 5.14 -6.49
C SER A 85 -20.78 6.15 -6.10
N ARG A 86 -21.18 7.04 -7.01
CA ARG A 86 -22.30 7.96 -6.78
C ARG A 86 -23.62 7.19 -6.58
N ASN A 87 -23.70 5.98 -7.14
CA ASN A 87 -24.79 5.03 -6.95
C ASN A 87 -24.70 4.24 -5.63
N ARG A 88 -23.75 4.54 -4.74
CA ARG A 88 -23.64 3.95 -3.40
C ARG A 88 -24.93 4.12 -2.57
N LYS A 89 -25.65 5.23 -2.75
CA LYS A 89 -26.96 5.45 -2.09
C LYS A 89 -28.10 4.63 -2.72
N LEU A 90 -27.98 4.26 -4.00
CA LEU A 90 -29.03 3.58 -4.77
C LEU A 90 -28.91 2.06 -4.68
N TRP A 91 -27.68 1.52 -4.67
CA TRP A 91 -27.45 0.07 -4.77
C TRP A 91 -27.25 -0.64 -3.43
N GLY A 92 -27.10 0.12 -2.33
CA GLY A 92 -26.80 -0.44 -1.01
C GLY A 92 -25.45 -1.17 -0.97
N TYR A 93 -24.91 -1.42 0.21
CA TYR A 93 -23.70 -2.23 0.33
C TYR A 93 -24.04 -3.69 0.02
N ARG A 94 -23.56 -4.23 -1.10
CA ARG A 94 -23.28 -5.67 -1.16
C ARG A 94 -21.90 -5.89 -0.55
N SER A 95 -21.86 -5.89 0.78
CA SER A 95 -20.73 -6.51 1.48
C SER A 95 -20.69 -7.96 1.04
N TYR A 96 -19.61 -8.36 0.39
CA TYR A 96 -19.23 -9.77 0.34
C TYR A 96 -18.86 -10.15 1.78
N ALA A 97 -19.85 -10.51 2.58
CA ALA A 97 -19.61 -11.21 3.82
C ALA A 97 -19.25 -12.66 3.43
N PRO A 98 -18.00 -13.11 3.64
CA PRO A 98 -17.70 -14.52 3.50
C PRO A 98 -18.49 -15.21 4.62
N ARG A 99 -19.34 -16.16 4.24
CA ARG A 99 -19.98 -17.09 5.16
C ARG A 99 -19.15 -18.35 5.19
#